data_AF-A0A483CP93-F1
#
_entry.id   AF-A0A483CP93-F1
#
_cell.length_a   1.000
_cell.length_b   1.000
_cell.length_c   1.000
_cell.angle_alpha   90.00
_cell.angle_beta   90.00
_cell.angle_gamma   90.00
#
_symmetry.space_group_name_H-M   'P 1'
#
loop_
_entity.id
_entity.type
_entity.pdbx_description
1 polymer ?
#
loop_
_entity_poly.entity_id
_entity_poly.type
_entity_poly.pdbx_seq_one_letter_code
_entity_poly.pdbx_strand_id
1 'polypeptide(L)'
;MSVGHAVAILPDSAYFDEPATLRFALPPELRSSSALVFIADYTDEVWGILPSRIEEGMVCADISGAGVFCPMQFASSETATTITTVPATTPATTEPPTTPQQTPLGCAVLLSIFAVMFLLRRAGK
;
A
#
# COMPACT_ATOMS: atom_id res chain seq x y z
N MET A 1 2.97 -1.12 -10.21
CA MET A 1 3.20 -1.60 -11.59
C MET A 1 4.11 -0.57 -12.26
N SER A 2 5.18 -0.97 -12.96
CA SER A 2 6.10 0.02 -13.56
C SER A 2 5.45 0.71 -14.76
N VAL A 3 5.73 2.00 -14.92
CA VAL A 3 5.23 2.83 -16.02
C VAL A 3 6.29 3.00 -17.11
N GLY A 4 7.54 2.73 -16.78
CA GLY A 4 8.67 2.79 -17.71
C GLY A 4 9.77 1.82 -17.31
N HIS A 5 10.96 2.06 -17.85
CA HIS A 5 12.14 1.25 -17.58
C HIS A 5 12.88 1.76 -16.35
N ALA A 6 13.45 0.83 -15.58
CA ALA A 6 14.40 1.17 -14.53
C ALA A 6 15.69 1.72 -15.16
N VAL A 7 16.26 2.73 -14.52
CA VAL A 7 17.52 3.36 -14.91
C VAL A 7 18.48 3.29 -13.73
N ALA A 8 19.71 2.87 -14.00
CA ALA A 8 20.78 2.88 -13.03
C ALA A 8 21.68 4.10 -13.26
N ILE A 9 21.96 4.83 -12.19
CA ILE A 9 22.99 5.87 -12.17
C ILE A 9 24.21 5.25 -11.51
N LEU A 10 25.36 5.35 -12.17
CA LEU A 10 26.61 4.72 -11.73
C LEU A 10 27.72 5.77 -11.55
N PRO A 11 28.71 5.53 -10.67
CA PRO A 11 28.84 4.36 -9.80
C PRO A 11 27.83 4.41 -8.63
N ASP A 12 27.41 3.25 -8.15
CA ASP A 12 26.33 3.08 -7.15
C ASP A 12 26.60 3.79 -5.81
N SER A 13 27.86 4.13 -5.52
CA SER A 13 28.28 4.87 -4.33
C SER A 13 28.48 6.37 -4.54
N ALA A 14 28.12 6.91 -5.72
CA ALA A 14 28.25 8.33 -5.97
C ALA A 14 27.21 9.13 -5.18
N TYR A 15 27.66 10.23 -4.59
CA TYR A 15 26.83 11.23 -3.93
C TYR A 15 26.94 12.55 -4.70
N PHE A 16 25.85 13.31 -4.74
CA PHE A 16 25.81 14.64 -5.35
C PHE A 16 25.86 15.70 -4.27
N ASP A 17 26.83 16.61 -4.34
CA ASP A 17 26.98 17.71 -3.38
C ASP A 17 25.74 18.63 -3.34
N GLU A 18 25.04 18.74 -4.47
CA GLU A 18 23.73 19.38 -4.60
C GLU A 18 22.72 18.36 -5.15
N PRO A 19 21.46 18.31 -4.63
CA PRO A 19 20.46 17.39 -5.13
C PRO A 19 20.24 17.52 -6.64
N ALA A 20 20.29 16.40 -7.35
CA ALA A 20 19.97 16.34 -8.76
C ALA A 20 18.49 16.03 -8.97
N THR A 21 17.86 16.62 -9.98
CA THR A 21 16.48 16.26 -10.35
C THR A 21 16.48 15.15 -11.39
N LEU A 22 15.93 14.00 -11.01
CA LEU A 22 15.65 12.89 -11.91
C LEU A 22 14.28 13.10 -12.57
N ARG A 23 14.20 12.98 -13.90
CA ARG A 23 12.98 13.20 -14.69
C ARG A 23 12.71 12.02 -15.60
N PHE A 24 11.48 11.50 -15.58
CA PHE A 24 11.00 10.51 -16.55
C PHE A 24 9.82 11.07 -17.32
N ALA A 25 9.88 10.95 -18.66
CA ALA A 25 8.76 11.30 -19.51
C ALA A 25 7.60 10.33 -19.27
N LEU A 26 6.41 10.88 -19.03
CA LEU A 26 5.22 10.07 -18.87
C LEU A 26 4.57 9.79 -20.23
N PRO A 27 4.02 8.59 -20.44
CA PRO A 27 3.13 8.33 -21.56
C PRO A 27 1.94 9.29 -21.57
N PRO A 28 1.42 9.71 -22.74
CA PRO A 28 0.33 10.67 -22.86
C PRO A 28 -0.89 10.35 -21.99
N GLU A 29 -1.26 9.08 -21.90
CA GLU A 29 -2.38 8.57 -21.11
C GLU A 29 -2.24 8.80 -19.60
N LEU A 30 -1.01 8.90 -19.09
CA LEU A 30 -0.73 9.13 -17.67
C LEU A 30 -0.47 10.60 -17.34
N ARG A 31 -0.28 11.47 -18.35
CA ARG A 31 -0.10 12.92 -18.12
C ARG A 31 -1.37 13.60 -17.60
N SER A 32 -2.53 13.08 -17.98
CA SER A 32 -3.84 13.61 -17.57
C SER A 32 -4.51 12.75 -16.51
N SER A 33 -3.93 11.59 -16.18
CA SER A 33 -4.49 10.68 -15.18
C SER A 33 -4.15 11.18 -13.78
N SER A 34 -5.15 11.23 -12.91
CA SER A 34 -4.95 11.36 -11.46
C SER A 34 -4.33 10.11 -10.84
N ALA A 35 -4.00 9.09 -11.65
CA ALA A 35 -3.19 7.97 -11.24
C ALA A 35 -1.89 8.51 -10.62
N LEU A 36 -1.69 8.15 -9.36
CA LEU A 36 -0.54 8.53 -8.57
C LEU A 36 0.71 7.88 -9.19
N VAL A 37 1.40 8.60 -10.08
CA VAL A 37 2.70 8.19 -10.62
C VAL A 37 3.80 8.75 -9.72
N PHE A 38 4.80 7.93 -9.44
CA PHE A 38 5.94 8.27 -8.60
C PHE A 38 7.23 7.63 -9.13
N ILE A 39 8.36 8.12 -8.67
CA ILE A 39 9.65 7.46 -8.86
C ILE A 39 9.94 6.64 -7.62
N ALA A 40 10.40 5.42 -7.84
CA ALA A 40 10.86 4.54 -6.79
C ALA A 40 12.37 4.37 -6.86
N ASP A 41 13.02 4.24 -5.71
CA ASP A 41 14.42 3.86 -5.57
C ASP A 41 14.52 2.39 -5.17
N TYR A 42 15.56 1.70 -5.64
CA TYR A 42 15.88 0.35 -5.20
C TYR A 42 17.10 0.40 -4.29
N THR A 43 16.86 0.27 -3.00
CA THR A 43 17.87 0.38 -1.94
C THR A 43 17.69 -0.81 -0.99
N ASP A 44 18.79 -1.43 -0.57
CA ASP A 44 18.78 -2.58 0.36
C ASP A 44 17.84 -3.72 -0.08
N GLU A 45 17.87 -4.04 -1.39
CA GLU A 45 17.03 -5.05 -2.03
C GLU A 45 15.51 -4.77 -2.01
N VAL A 46 15.09 -3.57 -1.64
CA VAL A 46 13.68 -3.16 -1.52
C VAL A 46 13.40 -1.93 -2.37
N TRP A 47 12.20 -1.87 -2.96
CA TRP A 47 11.72 -0.66 -3.63
C TRP A 47 11.09 0.31 -2.64
N GLY A 48 11.66 1.51 -2.52
CA GLY A 48 11.11 2.64 -1.78
C GLY A 48 10.37 3.62 -2.70
N ILE A 49 9.47 4.43 -2.14
CA ILE A 49 8.78 5.50 -2.88
C ILE A 49 9.49 6.81 -2.59
N LEU A 50 9.94 7.51 -3.63
CA LEU A 50 10.50 8.85 -3.50
C LEU A 50 9.41 9.93 -3.53
N PRO A 51 9.57 11.03 -2.77
CA PRO A 51 8.75 12.23 -2.93
C PRO A 51 8.84 12.73 -4.38
N SER A 52 7.72 12.58 -5.10
CA SER A 52 7.66 12.84 -6.54
C SER A 52 6.68 13.96 -6.85
N ARG A 53 6.95 14.71 -7.93
CA ARG A 53 6.11 15.77 -8.46
C ARG A 53 5.90 15.59 -9.96
N ILE A 54 4.80 16.11 -10.48
CA ILE A 54 4.48 16.06 -11.92
C ILE A 54 4.67 17.45 -12.51
N GLU A 55 5.54 17.56 -13.51
CA GLU A 55 5.89 18.83 -14.17
C GLU A 55 5.97 18.60 -15.68
N GLU A 56 5.24 19.39 -16.47
CA GLU A 56 5.35 19.39 -17.94
C GLU A 56 5.16 18.00 -18.59
N GLY A 57 4.34 17.13 -17.99
CA GLY A 57 4.12 15.76 -18.46
C GLY A 57 5.26 14.79 -18.13
N MET A 58 6.09 15.12 -17.14
CA MET A 58 7.14 14.28 -16.58
C MET A 58 6.87 14.02 -15.11
N VAL A 59 7.34 12.88 -14.61
CA VAL A 59 7.49 12.65 -13.17
C VAL A 59 8.91 13.00 -12.77
N CYS A 60 9.04 13.81 -11.72
CA CYS A 60 10.31 14.35 -11.23
C CYS A 60 10.49 13.97 -9.75
N ALA A 61 11.72 13.66 -9.35
CA ALA A 61 12.11 13.49 -7.95
C ALA A 61 13.53 14.00 -7.76
N ASP A 62 13.82 14.54 -6.58
CA ASP A 62 15.17 15.00 -6.26
C ASP A 62 15.93 13.86 -5.58
N ILE A 63 17.15 13.60 -6.06
CA ILE A 63 18.02 12.52 -5.60
C ILE A 63 19.35 13.11 -5.14
N SER A 64 19.91 12.52 -4.08
CA SER A 64 21.20 12.94 -3.52
C SER A 64 22.34 12.00 -3.88
N GLY A 65 22.06 10.88 -4.55
CA GLY A 65 23.08 9.93 -4.95
C GLY A 65 22.66 9.07 -6.12
N ALA A 66 23.63 8.28 -6.58
CA ALA A 66 23.43 7.21 -7.53
C ALA A 66 22.55 6.09 -6.95
N GLY A 67 22.12 5.18 -7.83
CA GLY A 67 21.21 4.10 -7.48
C GLY A 67 20.38 3.65 -8.68
N VAL A 68 19.44 2.75 -8.42
CA VAL A 68 18.50 2.25 -9.44
C VAL A 68 17.13 2.86 -9.17
N PHE A 69 16.59 3.52 -10.19
CA PHE A 69 15.34 4.26 -10.08
C PHE A 69 14.34 3.80 -11.14
N CYS A 70 13.05 3.78 -10.80
CA CYS A 70 12.01 3.34 -11.73
C CYS A 70 10.74 4.18 -11.59
N PRO A 71 10.16 4.71 -12.68
CA PRO A 71 8.84 5.33 -12.65
C PRO A 71 7.77 4.25 -12.50
N MET A 72 6.90 4.40 -11.50
CA MET A 72 5.85 3.46 -11.15
C MET A 72 4.50 4.15 -10.96
N GLN A 73 3.43 3.38 -11.07
CA GLN A 73 2.08 3.79 -10.70
C GLN A 73 1.52 2.86 -9.63
N PHE A 74 0.67 3.41 -8.75
CA PHE A 74 -0.16 2.59 -7.88
C PHE A 74 -1.10 1.72 -8.74
N ALA A 75 -1.33 0.49 -8.28
CA ALA A 75 -2.31 -0.38 -8.93
C ALA A 75 -3.70 0.23 -8.76
N SER A 76 -4.46 0.37 -9.85
CA SER A 76 -5.87 0.74 -9.77
C SER A 76 -6.65 -0.41 -9.12
N SER A 77 -7.49 -0.09 -8.14
CA SER A 77 -8.35 -1.06 -7.43
C SER A 77 -9.59 -1.47 -8.24
N GLU A 78 -9.58 -1.37 -9.56
CA GLU A 78 -10.76 -1.62 -10.40
C GLU A 78 -11.11 -3.11 -10.57
N THR A 79 -10.68 -3.97 -9.65
CA THR A 79 -11.16 -5.35 -9.56
C THR A 79 -11.29 -5.77 -8.11
N ALA A 80 -12.21 -5.12 -7.39
CA ALA A 80 -12.91 -5.82 -6.33
C ALA A 80 -13.89 -6.79 -7.02
N THR A 81 -13.44 -8.03 -7.29
CA THR A 81 -14.37 -9.10 -7.63
C THR A 81 -15.33 -9.24 -6.45
N THR A 82 -16.54 -8.70 -6.57
CA THR A 82 -17.62 -8.98 -5.64
C THR A 82 -17.88 -10.47 -5.74
N ILE A 83 -17.35 -11.26 -4.79
CA ILE A 83 -17.75 -12.65 -4.63
C ILE A 83 -19.18 -12.58 -4.08
N THR A 84 -20.17 -12.60 -4.98
CA THR A 84 -21.54 -12.91 -4.61
C THR A 84 -21.56 -14.37 -4.19
N THR A 85 -21.37 -14.63 -2.90
CA THR A 85 -21.58 -15.96 -2.34
C THR A 85 -23.06 -16.26 -2.44
N VAL A 86 -23.46 -17.01 -3.47
CA VAL A 86 -24.78 -17.63 -3.55
C VAL A 86 -24.85 -18.67 -2.42
N PRO A 87 -25.77 -18.55 -1.44
CA PRO A 87 -25.92 -19.61 -0.45
C PRO A 87 -26.47 -20.85 -1.15
N ALA A 88 -25.70 -21.94 -1.15
CA ALA A 88 -26.18 -23.25 -1.55
C ALA A 88 -27.16 -23.77 -0.49
N THR A 89 -28.43 -23.94 -0.88
CA THR A 89 -29.46 -24.56 -0.04
C THR A 89 -29.26 -26.08 -0.04
N THR A 90 -28.75 -26.63 1.05
CA THR A 90 -28.76 -28.09 1.29
C THR A 90 -30.07 -28.47 1.99
N PRO A 91 -30.83 -29.48 1.52
CA PRO A 91 -32.05 -29.92 2.20
C PRO A 91 -31.74 -30.61 3.54
N ALA A 92 -32.53 -30.27 4.55
CA ALA A 92 -32.38 -30.72 5.94
C ALA A 92 -32.77 -32.20 6.12
N THR A 93 -31.99 -32.94 6.92
CA THR A 93 -32.42 -34.18 7.56
C THR A 93 -32.59 -33.92 9.07
N THR A 94 -33.78 -34.25 9.54
CA THR A 94 -34.30 -34.02 10.89
C THR A 94 -33.83 -35.09 11.88
N GLU A 95 -33.37 -34.68 13.07
CA GLU A 95 -33.55 -35.44 14.33
C GLU A 95 -33.66 -34.48 15.55
N PRO A 96 -34.60 -34.69 16.50
CA PRO A 96 -34.86 -33.84 17.70
C PRO A 96 -34.43 -34.53 19.04
N PRO A 97 -34.69 -34.00 20.27
CA PRO A 97 -34.59 -32.64 20.84
C PRO A 97 -33.81 -32.54 22.20
N THR A 98 -33.58 -31.29 22.66
CA THR A 98 -33.44 -30.77 24.08
C THR A 98 -32.24 -31.11 24.99
N THR A 99 -31.53 -30.06 25.48
CA THR A 99 -31.42 -29.56 26.89
C THR A 99 -30.39 -28.40 26.96
N PRO A 100 -30.58 -27.31 27.76
CA PRO A 100 -29.90 -26.03 27.56
C PRO A 100 -28.63 -25.88 28.41
N GLN A 101 -27.51 -25.42 27.83
CA GLN A 101 -26.39 -24.91 28.64
C GLN A 101 -25.43 -23.98 27.91
N GLN A 102 -25.32 -22.76 28.47
CA GLN A 102 -24.23 -21.78 28.45
C GLN A 102 -23.86 -21.04 27.15
N THR A 103 -24.20 -19.75 27.20
CA THR A 103 -23.69 -18.62 26.41
C THR A 103 -22.16 -18.64 26.28
N PRO A 104 -21.59 -18.73 25.06
CA PRO A 104 -20.21 -18.34 24.85
C PRO A 104 -20.15 -16.84 24.56
N LEU A 105 -19.94 -16.07 25.63
CA LEU A 105 -19.18 -14.82 25.61
C LEU A 105 -17.87 -15.08 24.84
N GLY A 106 -17.78 -14.60 23.62
CA GLY A 106 -16.61 -14.91 22.79
C GLY A 106 -16.49 -14.03 21.58
N CYS A 107 -16.56 -12.69 21.77
CA CYS A 107 -15.99 -11.72 20.82
C CYS A 107 -15.92 -10.28 21.38
N ALA A 108 -16.51 -9.98 22.55
CA ALA A 108 -16.50 -8.62 23.12
C ALA A 108 -15.33 -8.31 24.07
N VAL A 109 -14.33 -9.20 24.22
CA VAL A 109 -13.23 -9.03 25.20
C VAL A 109 -11.97 -8.39 24.59
N LEU A 110 -11.80 -8.40 23.27
CA LEU A 110 -10.60 -7.80 22.66
C LEU A 110 -10.68 -6.27 22.53
N LEU A 111 -11.88 -5.69 22.57
CA LEU A 111 -12.08 -4.23 22.49
C LEU A 111 -12.01 -3.52 23.85
N SER A 112 -12.23 -4.22 24.97
CA SER A 112 -12.13 -3.62 26.31
C SER A 112 -10.68 -3.49 26.82
N ILE A 113 -9.77 -4.36 26.38
CA ILE A 113 -8.36 -4.33 26.81
C ILE A 113 -7.62 -3.13 26.20
N PHE A 114 -7.89 -2.77 24.94
CA PHE A 114 -7.28 -1.58 24.31
C PHE A 114 -7.77 -0.27 24.91
N ALA A 115 -9.05 -0.19 25.32
CA ALA A 115 -9.63 1.00 25.95
C ALA A 115 -9.05 1.25 27.37
N VAL A 116 -8.81 0.19 28.15
CA VAL A 116 -8.22 0.31 29.50
C VAL A 116 -6.74 0.70 29.43
N MET A 117 -5.97 0.16 28.47
CA MET A 117 -4.56 0.55 28.29
C MET A 117 -4.40 2.02 27.85
N PHE A 118 -5.32 2.54 27.04
CA PHE A 118 -5.28 3.94 26.60
C PHE A 118 -5.62 4.92 27.75
N LEU A 119 -6.53 4.53 28.65
CA LEU A 119 -6.89 5.34 29.82
C LEU A 119 -5.79 5.33 30.91
N LEU A 120 -5.10 4.20 31.12
CA LEU A 120 -3.99 4.12 32.08
C LEU A 120 -2.75 4.90 31.63
N ARG A 121 -2.47 4.98 30.31
CA ARG A 121 -1.35 5.80 29.79
C ARG A 121 -1.63 7.30 29.83
N ARG A 122 -2.89 7.73 29.91
CA ARG A 122 -3.26 9.16 29.97
C ARG A 122 -3.36 9.72 31.39
N ALA A 123 -3.40 8.84 32.41
CA ALA A 123 -3.46 9.22 33.83
C ALA A 123 -2.11 9.09 34.58
N GLY A 124 -1.03 8.73 33.88
CA GLY A 124 0.31 8.53 34.44
C GLY A 124 1.30 9.67 34.17
N LYS A 125 0.83 10.93 34.20
CA LYS A 125 1.69 12.12 34.20
C LYS A 125 1.17 13.14 35.19
#